data_AF-A0A966Q9L4-F1
#
_entry.id   AF-A0A966Q9L4-F1
#
_cell.length_a   1.000
_cell.length_b   1.000
_cell.length_c   1.000
_cell.angle_alpha   90.00
_cell.angle_beta   90.00
_cell.angle_gamma   90.00
#
_symmetry.space_group_name_H-M   'P 1'
#
loop_
_entity.id
_entity.type
_entity.pdbx_description
1 polymer ?
#
loop_
_entity_poly.entity_id
_entity_poly.type
_entity_poly.pdbx_seq_one_letter_code
_entity_poly.pdbx_strand_id
1 'polypeptide(L)'
;PNLDQRVVGFGGAASMVHPASGYMVGALLRRAPGLAAAIAEALGDGSLDGAQVASLAWQALWPLEMRRKHALYRFGLEKLMRYPEAELRQFFGTFFSLPQSQWYGFLTNTLPLGQLIRAMLLLFVQAPWGVRWGLIQQQGRELALLGRLLNP
;
A
#
# COMPACT_ATOMS: atom_id res chain seq x y z
N PRO A 1 -4.22 -1.33 -9.67
CA PRO A 1 -5.12 -1.07 -10.82
C PRO A 1 -4.33 -0.92 -12.13
N ASN A 2 -5.01 -1.14 -13.27
CA ASN A 2 -4.51 -0.72 -14.58
C ASN A 2 -4.68 0.81 -14.68
N LEU A 3 -3.60 1.54 -14.94
CA LEU A 3 -3.62 3.01 -15.01
C LEU A 3 -3.92 3.53 -16.43
N ASP A 4 -3.87 2.67 -17.44
CA ASP A 4 -4.10 3.04 -18.84
C ASP A 4 -5.58 2.94 -19.27
N GLN A 5 -6.45 2.56 -18.34
CA GLN A 5 -7.88 2.42 -18.62
C GLN A 5 -8.60 3.78 -18.58
N ARG A 6 -9.54 3.98 -19.51
CA ARG A 6 -10.33 5.22 -19.61
C ARG A 6 -11.34 5.43 -18.48
N VAL A 7 -11.76 4.35 -17.81
CA VAL A 7 -12.72 4.42 -16.70
C VAL A 7 -11.95 4.57 -15.39
N VAL A 8 -12.09 5.72 -14.73
CA VAL A 8 -11.45 5.98 -13.45
C VAL A 8 -12.28 5.33 -12.34
N GLY A 9 -11.67 4.39 -11.62
CA GLY A 9 -12.27 3.81 -10.41
C GLY A 9 -11.97 4.65 -9.16
N PHE A 10 -12.73 4.41 -8.09
CA PHE A 10 -12.42 4.93 -6.76
C PHE A 10 -12.74 3.88 -5.68
N GLY A 11 -12.04 3.92 -4.55
CA GLY A 11 -12.21 2.93 -3.49
C GLY A 11 -11.75 1.53 -3.87
N GLY A 12 -12.55 0.52 -3.54
CA GLY A 12 -12.27 -0.89 -3.89
C GLY A 12 -12.09 -1.10 -5.39
N ALA A 13 -12.87 -0.39 -6.23
CA ALA A 13 -12.76 -0.45 -7.69
C ALA A 13 -11.40 0.05 -8.22
N ALA A 14 -10.69 0.87 -7.42
CA ALA A 14 -9.35 1.37 -7.74
C ALA A 14 -8.23 0.64 -6.97
N SER A 15 -8.50 -0.54 -6.39
CA SER A 15 -7.53 -1.29 -5.56
C SER A 15 -7.03 -0.52 -4.33
N MET A 16 -7.84 0.37 -3.74
CA MET A 16 -7.42 1.24 -2.64
C MET A 16 -7.56 0.62 -1.24
N VAL A 17 -7.98 -0.64 -1.15
CA VAL A 17 -8.03 -1.39 0.12
C VAL A 17 -6.61 -1.63 0.61
N HIS A 18 -6.34 -1.31 1.87
CA HIS A 18 -5.05 -1.59 2.48
C HIS A 18 -4.79 -3.11 2.50
N PRO A 19 -3.76 -3.63 1.81
CA PRO A 19 -3.61 -5.08 1.62
C PRO A 19 -3.58 -5.88 2.93
N ALA A 20 -2.85 -5.40 3.94
CA ALA A 20 -2.67 -6.16 5.17
C ALA A 20 -3.79 -6.02 6.21
N SER A 21 -4.61 -4.97 6.15
CA SER A 21 -5.59 -4.64 7.21
C SER A 21 -7.03 -4.60 6.73
N GLY A 22 -7.25 -4.53 5.41
CA GLY A 22 -8.58 -4.34 4.83
C GLY A 22 -9.12 -2.91 4.98
N TYR A 23 -8.40 -1.98 5.62
CA TYR A 23 -8.90 -0.62 5.83
C TYR A 23 -8.92 0.19 4.54
N MET A 24 -9.96 1.00 4.35
CA MET A 24 -10.05 1.91 3.21
C MET A 24 -10.71 3.25 3.51
N VAL A 25 -11.81 3.28 4.29
CA VAL A 25 -12.67 4.47 4.46
C VAL A 25 -11.89 5.75 4.78
N GLY A 26 -11.05 5.73 5.83
CA GLY A 26 -10.26 6.90 6.21
C GLY A 26 -9.23 7.33 5.14
N ALA A 27 -8.66 6.37 4.40
CA ALA A 27 -7.77 6.68 3.29
C ALA A 27 -8.51 7.28 2.09
N LEU A 28 -9.77 6.85 1.84
CA LEU A 28 -10.61 7.43 0.79
C LEU A 28 -10.97 8.88 1.10
N LEU A 29 -11.38 9.17 2.35
CA LEU A 29 -11.69 10.54 2.77
C LEU A 29 -10.51 11.50 2.59
N ARG A 30 -9.28 11.04 2.86
CA ARG A 30 -8.06 11.84 2.61
C ARG A 30 -7.72 12.03 1.14
N ARG A 31 -8.03 11.04 0.28
CA ARG A 31 -7.61 11.02 -1.13
C ARG A 31 -8.64 11.60 -2.09
N ALA A 32 -9.93 11.59 -1.72
CA ALA A 32 -11.01 12.08 -2.57
C ALA A 32 -10.82 13.54 -3.03
N PRO A 33 -10.44 14.50 -2.16
CA PRO A 33 -10.27 15.90 -2.59
C PRO A 33 -9.17 16.06 -3.65
N GLY A 34 -8.04 15.38 -3.48
CA GLY A 34 -6.94 15.44 -4.45
C GLY A 34 -7.31 14.83 -5.80
N LEU A 35 -8.07 13.73 -5.81
CA LEU A 35 -8.59 13.15 -7.05
C LEU A 35 -9.59 14.09 -7.74
N ALA A 36 -10.53 14.65 -6.98
CA ALA A 36 -11.54 15.57 -7.52
C ALA A 36 -10.90 16.83 -8.12
N ALA A 37 -9.89 17.40 -7.44
CA ALA A 37 -9.13 18.54 -7.95
C ALA A 37 -8.41 18.22 -9.26
N ALA A 38 -7.71 17.09 -9.34
CA ALA A 38 -7.00 16.68 -10.56
C ALA A 38 -7.95 16.47 -11.75
N ILE A 39 -9.14 15.90 -11.50
CA ILE A 39 -10.19 15.75 -12.53
C ILE A 39 -10.71 17.12 -12.98
N ALA A 40 -11.02 18.01 -12.03
CA ALA A 40 -11.54 19.34 -12.33
C ALA A 40 -10.54 20.19 -13.13
N GLU A 41 -9.26 20.14 -12.75
CA GLU A 41 -8.17 20.83 -13.46
C GLU A 41 -8.02 20.30 -14.90
N ALA A 42 -7.98 18.98 -15.06
CA ALA A 42 -7.85 18.37 -16.38
C ALA A 42 -9.05 18.64 -17.30
N LEU A 43 -10.27 18.69 -16.75
CA LEU A 43 -11.47 19.07 -17.52
C LEU A 43 -11.51 20.57 -17.86
N GLY A 44 -10.80 21.41 -17.10
CA GLY A 44 -10.65 22.83 -17.39
C GLY A 44 -9.72 23.11 -18.57
N ASP A 45 -8.85 22.16 -18.93
CA ASP A 45 -8.00 22.24 -20.12
C ASP A 45 -8.73 21.67 -21.34
N GLY A 46 -9.28 22.57 -22.17
CA GLY A 46 -9.99 22.20 -23.39
C GLY A 46 -9.14 21.54 -24.47
N SER A 47 -7.81 21.43 -24.29
CA SER A 47 -6.93 20.69 -25.20
C SER A 47 -6.85 19.19 -24.90
N LEU A 48 -7.31 18.74 -23.72
CA LEU A 48 -7.23 17.35 -23.30
C LEU A 48 -8.46 16.56 -23.73
N ASP A 49 -8.23 15.35 -24.25
CA ASP A 49 -9.28 14.38 -24.47
C ASP A 49 -9.63 13.59 -23.19
N GLY A 50 -10.72 12.82 -23.23
CA GLY A 50 -11.17 12.04 -22.08
C GLY A 50 -10.16 10.96 -21.63
N ALA A 51 -9.31 10.45 -22.52
CA ALA A 51 -8.29 9.47 -22.15
C ALA A 51 -7.12 10.13 -21.39
N GLN A 52 -6.73 11.34 -21.80
CA GLN A 52 -5.74 12.15 -21.11
C GLN A 52 -6.24 12.57 -19.72
N VAL A 53 -7.50 13.01 -19.61
CA VAL A 53 -8.15 13.31 -18.31
C VAL A 53 -8.14 12.08 -17.40
N ALA A 54 -8.50 10.89 -17.93
CA ALA A 54 -8.48 9.65 -17.16
C ALA A 54 -7.05 9.27 -16.70
N SER A 55 -6.04 9.46 -17.55
CA SER A 55 -4.64 9.20 -17.21
C SER A 55 -4.17 10.10 -16.07
N LEU A 56 -4.47 11.40 -16.13
CA LEU A 56 -4.13 12.36 -15.06
C LEU A 56 -4.84 12.00 -13.74
N ALA A 57 -6.12 11.62 -13.79
CA ALA A 57 -6.86 11.17 -12.62
C ALA A 57 -6.26 9.89 -12.01
N TRP A 58 -5.86 8.91 -12.84
CA TRP A 58 -5.18 7.70 -12.38
C TRP A 58 -3.82 7.99 -11.77
N GLN A 59 -3.05 8.92 -12.32
CA GLN A 59 -1.75 9.35 -11.79
C GLN A 59 -1.89 10.08 -10.46
N ALA A 60 -2.87 10.99 -10.34
CA ALA A 60 -3.20 11.67 -9.09
C ALA A 60 -3.63 10.68 -8.01
N LEU A 61 -4.41 9.66 -8.39
CA LEU A 61 -4.83 8.62 -7.47
C LEU A 61 -3.63 7.73 -7.08
N TRP A 62 -2.88 7.20 -8.04
CA TRP A 62 -1.80 6.23 -7.82
C TRP A 62 -0.41 6.78 -8.19
N PRO A 63 0.09 7.78 -7.45
CA PRO A 63 1.43 8.28 -7.67
C PRO A 63 2.45 7.17 -7.39
N LEU A 64 3.65 7.32 -7.94
CA LEU A 64 4.70 6.31 -7.89
C LEU A 64 4.94 5.77 -6.47
N GLU A 65 5.03 6.66 -5.48
CA GLU A 65 5.23 6.26 -4.08
C GLU A 65 4.08 5.38 -3.56
N MET A 66 2.83 5.70 -3.88
CA MET A 66 1.68 4.90 -3.44
C MET A 66 1.68 3.51 -4.07
N ARG A 67 2.09 3.39 -5.34
CA ARG A 67 2.24 2.08 -5.97
C ARG A 67 3.34 1.26 -5.30
N ARG A 68 4.48 1.87 -4.98
CA ARG A 68 5.57 1.24 -4.21
C ARG A 68 5.11 0.77 -2.83
N LYS A 69 4.44 1.65 -2.07
CA LYS A 69 3.87 1.30 -0.76
C LYS A 69 2.88 0.13 -0.87
N HIS A 70 1.98 0.17 -1.85
CA HIS A 70 1.03 -0.91 -2.08
C HIS A 70 1.71 -2.23 -2.45
N ALA A 71 2.75 -2.22 -3.29
CA ALA A 71 3.57 -3.40 -3.55
C ALA A 71 4.23 -3.94 -2.26
N LEU A 72 4.77 -3.06 -1.42
CA LEU A 72 5.39 -3.43 -0.15
C LEU A 72 4.39 -4.01 0.85
N TYR A 73 3.18 -3.45 0.96
CA TYR A 73 2.11 -4.01 1.78
C TYR A 73 1.66 -5.38 1.29
N ARG A 74 1.54 -5.58 -0.03
CA ARG A 74 1.23 -6.88 -0.61
C ARG A 74 2.32 -7.90 -0.33
N PHE A 75 3.59 -7.50 -0.42
CA PHE A 75 4.72 -8.35 -0.04
C PHE A 75 4.62 -8.77 1.43
N GLY A 76 4.36 -7.84 2.34
CA GLY A 76 4.18 -8.15 3.76
C GLY A 76 2.98 -9.07 4.03
N LEU A 77 1.83 -8.82 3.40
CA LEU A 77 0.64 -9.67 3.51
C LEU A 77 0.93 -11.11 3.07
N GLU A 78 1.64 -11.28 1.95
CA GLU A 78 1.97 -12.61 1.42
C GLU A 78 2.77 -13.45 2.44
N LYS A 79 3.64 -12.82 3.24
CA LYS A 79 4.32 -13.48 4.36
C LYS A 79 3.34 -13.83 5.49
N LEU A 80 2.48 -12.88 5.86
CA LEU A 80 1.53 -13.06 6.97
C LEU A 80 0.52 -14.17 6.73
N MET A 81 0.06 -14.33 5.50
CA MET A 81 -0.92 -15.36 5.13
C MET A 81 -0.41 -16.79 5.33
N ARG A 82 0.89 -16.99 5.56
CA ARG A 82 1.51 -18.32 5.69
C ARG A 82 1.95 -18.65 7.11
N TYR A 83 1.83 -17.70 8.04
CA TYR A 83 2.17 -18.01 9.43
C TYR A 83 1.17 -19.01 10.02
N PRO A 84 1.67 -20.03 10.74
CA PRO A 84 0.84 -20.72 11.70
C PRO A 84 0.37 -19.73 12.77
N GLU A 85 -0.71 -20.11 13.46
CA GLU A 85 -1.42 -19.24 14.39
C GLU A 85 -0.54 -18.67 15.51
N ALA A 86 0.44 -19.46 15.99
CA ALA A 86 1.36 -19.07 17.05
C ALA A 86 2.29 -17.93 16.62
N GLU A 87 2.96 -18.07 15.48
CA GLU A 87 3.84 -17.06 14.90
C GLU A 87 3.04 -15.83 14.47
N LEU A 88 1.82 -15.99 13.97
CA LEU A 88 0.96 -14.87 13.60
C LEU A 88 0.61 -14.01 14.82
N ARG A 89 0.28 -14.64 15.95
CA ARG A 89 0.07 -13.93 17.23
C ARG A 89 1.32 -13.19 17.70
N GLN A 90 2.49 -13.83 17.62
CA GLN A 90 3.76 -13.19 17.99
C GLN A 90 4.10 -12.00 17.07
N PHE A 91 3.84 -12.14 15.76
CA PHE A 91 4.00 -11.05 14.80
C PHE A 91 3.15 -9.86 15.21
N PHE A 92 1.84 -10.05 15.44
CA PHE A 92 0.96 -8.94 15.80
C PHE A 92 1.29 -8.36 17.18
N GLY A 93 1.68 -9.20 18.15
CA GLY A 93 2.19 -8.73 19.44
C GLY A 93 3.38 -7.79 19.28
N THR A 94 4.34 -8.17 18.42
CA THR A 94 5.50 -7.31 18.09
C THR A 94 5.09 -6.07 17.30
N PHE A 95 4.17 -6.19 16.36
CA PHE A 95 3.70 -5.06 15.55
C PHE A 95 3.02 -3.99 16.41
N PHE A 96 2.16 -4.39 17.34
CA PHE A 96 1.47 -3.46 18.23
C PHE A 96 2.33 -2.98 19.41
N SER A 97 3.49 -3.58 19.67
CA SER A 97 4.48 -3.04 20.62
C SER A 97 5.37 -1.94 20.02
N LEU A 98 5.32 -1.72 18.70
CA LEU A 98 5.97 -0.57 18.08
C LEU A 98 5.37 0.75 18.60
N PRO A 99 6.08 1.89 18.49
CA PRO A 99 5.50 3.18 18.83
C PRO A 99 4.19 3.43 18.09
N GLN A 100 3.20 4.02 18.78
CA GLN A 100 1.86 4.22 18.23
C GLN A 100 1.85 4.91 16.86
N SER A 101 2.69 5.93 16.68
CA SER A 101 2.83 6.63 15.40
C SER A 101 3.21 5.71 14.23
N GLN A 102 3.97 4.64 14.48
CA GLN A 102 4.38 3.69 13.46
C GLN A 102 3.26 2.73 13.10
N TRP A 103 2.71 1.97 14.06
CA TRP A 103 1.68 1.00 13.72
C TRP A 103 0.38 1.67 13.25
N TYR A 104 0.01 2.82 13.84
CA TYR A 104 -1.15 3.59 13.39
C TYR A 104 -0.94 4.13 11.97
N GLY A 105 0.24 4.71 11.72
CA GLY A 105 0.59 5.23 10.41
C GLY A 105 0.63 4.13 9.33
N PHE A 106 1.13 2.94 9.71
CA PHE A 106 1.15 1.76 8.86
C PHE A 106 -0.28 1.36 8.48
N LEU A 107 -1.16 1.13 9.45
CA LEU A 107 -2.54 0.68 9.21
C LEU A 107 -3.40 1.69 8.45
N THR A 108 -3.08 2.98 8.56
CA THR A 108 -3.80 4.07 7.89
C THR A 108 -3.19 4.49 6.55
N ASN A 109 -2.08 3.85 6.11
CA ASN A 109 -1.30 4.21 4.93
C ASN A 109 -0.89 5.69 4.88
N THR A 110 -0.53 6.25 6.04
CA THR A 110 -0.10 7.66 6.16
C THR A 110 1.40 7.81 6.29
N LEU A 111 2.14 6.73 6.55
CA LEU A 111 3.60 6.76 6.54
C LEU A 111 4.14 7.06 5.13
N PRO A 112 5.15 7.94 5.01
CA PRO A 112 6.03 8.00 3.86
C PRO A 112 6.74 6.66 3.65
N LEU A 113 7.11 6.32 2.41
CA LEU A 113 7.73 5.04 2.07
C LEU A 113 8.96 4.71 2.94
N GLY A 114 9.83 5.68 3.22
CA GLY A 114 10.99 5.47 4.08
C GLY A 114 10.62 5.12 5.53
N GLN A 115 9.58 5.74 6.08
CA GLN A 115 9.10 5.42 7.43
C GLN A 115 8.38 4.07 7.46
N LEU A 116 7.68 3.70 6.39
CA LEU A 116 7.08 2.37 6.23
C LEU A 116 8.15 1.29 6.26
N ILE A 117 9.23 1.45 5.48
CA ILE A 117 10.38 0.52 5.49
C ILE A 117 11.01 0.45 6.89
N ARG A 118 11.22 1.61 7.53
CA ARG A 118 11.75 1.66 8.90
C ARG A 118 10.87 0.90 9.89
N ALA A 119 9.55 1.03 9.81
CA ALA A 119 8.62 0.32 10.69
C ALA A 119 8.71 -1.21 10.48
N MET A 120 8.80 -1.67 9.23
CA MET A 120 8.98 -3.09 8.91
C MET A 120 10.33 -3.63 9.40
N LEU A 121 11.41 -2.85 9.29
CA LEU A 121 12.73 -3.22 9.82
C LEU A 121 12.74 -3.27 11.34
N LEU A 122 12.10 -2.30 12.01
CA LEU A 122 11.99 -2.29 13.47
C LEU A 122 11.19 -3.49 13.98
N LEU A 123 10.08 -3.82 13.31
CA LEU A 123 9.35 -5.06 13.60
C LEU A 123 10.26 -6.27 13.45
N PHE A 124 10.99 -6.38 12.34
CA PHE A 124 11.87 -7.52 12.09
C PHE A 124 12.94 -7.66 13.18
N VAL A 125 13.56 -6.56 13.59
CA VAL A 125 14.58 -6.54 14.65
C VAL A 125 13.98 -6.87 16.03
N GLN A 126 12.72 -6.53 16.31
CA GLN A 126 12.11 -6.84 17.61
C GLN A 126 11.46 -8.22 17.66
N ALA A 127 11.12 -8.79 16.50
CA ALA A 127 10.36 -10.02 16.42
C ALA A 127 11.16 -11.25 16.94
N PRO A 128 10.47 -12.22 17.57
CA PRO A 128 11.07 -13.52 17.92
C PRO A 128 11.62 -14.25 16.69
N TRP A 129 12.56 -15.18 16.91
CA TRP A 129 13.27 -15.84 15.81
C TRP A 129 12.36 -16.60 14.84
N GLY A 130 11.29 -17.25 15.32
CA GLY A 130 10.30 -17.92 14.48
C GLY A 130 9.62 -16.96 13.49
N VAL A 131 9.26 -15.77 13.94
CA VAL A 131 8.72 -14.69 13.08
C VAL A 131 9.80 -14.17 12.13
N ARG A 132 11.04 -13.96 12.58
CA ARG A 132 12.10 -13.52 11.65
C ARG A 132 12.31 -14.52 10.51
N TRP A 133 12.32 -15.81 10.84
CA TRP A 133 12.48 -16.88 9.86
C TRP A 133 11.37 -16.86 8.81
N GLY A 134 10.11 -16.76 9.22
CA GLY A 134 8.99 -16.67 8.28
C GLY A 134 9.00 -15.41 7.41
N LEU A 135 9.54 -14.29 7.91
CA LEU A 135 9.72 -13.07 7.10
C LEU A 135 10.83 -13.22 6.04
N ILE A 136 11.91 -13.96 6.35
CA ILE A 136 13.04 -14.19 5.43
C ILE A 136 12.69 -15.22 4.36
N GLN A 137 12.03 -16.31 4.76
CA GLN A 137 11.81 -17.45 3.90
C GLN A 137 10.97 -17.08 2.67
N GLN A 138 11.49 -17.33 1.46
CA GLN A 138 10.79 -17.05 0.20
C GLN A 138 10.01 -18.29 -0.25
N GLN A 139 8.71 -18.16 -0.48
CA GLN A 139 7.86 -19.26 -0.94
C GLN A 139 6.80 -18.81 -1.95
N GLY A 140 7.23 -18.41 -3.15
CA GLY A 140 6.33 -18.14 -4.28
C GLY A 140 6.46 -16.72 -4.84
N ARG A 141 5.45 -15.88 -4.61
CA ARG A 141 5.25 -14.61 -5.34
C ARG A 141 6.08 -13.43 -4.84
N GLU A 142 6.84 -13.60 -3.77
CA GLU A 142 7.52 -12.50 -3.10
C GLU A 142 8.57 -11.81 -3.96
N LEU A 143 9.34 -12.55 -4.77
CA LEU A 143 10.30 -11.98 -5.71
C LEU A 143 9.60 -11.12 -6.77
N ALA A 144 8.45 -11.56 -7.28
CA ALA A 144 7.65 -10.79 -8.22
C ALA A 144 7.07 -9.52 -7.57
N LEU A 145 6.66 -9.60 -6.29
CA LEU A 145 6.18 -8.43 -5.53
C LEU A 145 7.29 -7.44 -5.20
N LEU A 146 8.51 -7.92 -4.92
CA LEU A 146 9.71 -7.08 -4.78
C LEU A 146 10.08 -6.40 -6.11
N GLY A 147 9.96 -7.11 -7.23
CA GLY A 147 10.15 -6.52 -8.57
C GLY A 147 9.21 -5.33 -8.80
N ARG A 148 7.95 -5.44 -8.37
CA ARG A 148 6.96 -4.34 -8.41
C ARG A 148 7.28 -3.19 -7.45
N LEU A 149 8.16 -3.37 -6.47
CA LEU A 149 8.63 -2.24 -5.65
C LEU A 149 9.59 -1.35 -6.45
N LEU A 150 10.44 -1.95 -7.28
CA LEU A 150 11.42 -1.26 -8.11
C LEU A 150 10.74 -0.65 -9.34
N ASN A 151 9.90 -1.44 -10.02
CA ASN A 151 9.15 -1.05 -11.22
C ASN A 151 7.63 -1.33 -11.03
N PRO A 152 6.91 -0.46 -10.30
CA PRO A 152 5.50 -0.64 -9.92
C PRO A 152 4.46 -0.39 -10.99
#